data_AF-A0A858X2Y1-F1
#
_entry.id   AF-A0A858X2Y1-F1
#
_cell.length_a   1.000
_cell.length_b   1.000
_cell.length_c   1.000
_cell.angle_alpha   90.00
_cell.angle_beta   90.00
_cell.angle_gamma   90.00
#
_symmetry.space_group_name_H-M   'P 1'
#
loop_
_entity.id
_entity.type
_entity.pdbx_description
1 polymer ?
#
loop_
_entity_poly.entity_id
_entity_poly.type
_entity_poly.pdbx_seq_one_letter_code
_entity_poly.pdbx_strand_id
1 'polypeptide(L)'
;MEARLPERRSIKSRFARTVPLAVLLLAGSWTMALADTSDVKGPAPVIIAKSGEHCKDDPNCFNRIHYAIKPVAHVMPGQQFVLETRDGLDSDLDFNSTPADVAAVNLNRCHPLTGPVHIEGAKRGDAIAVTVVDIAPDEFGTTTIVPGFGFLRDVFPDPYIVHWELNGLEARSKDMPGIAVPKNAFMGTVGVLPDKPELDKWLKREKALAEAGGAVLLPQPVDALPTDICGVDGTAKDECVRTVPPRENGGNVDAKETVVGTTLLFPCFIDGCGLFAGDVHFAMGGGEVAGTAIEMGARVTLQAKVLPGGASRLSTMHFEGGAQLKSLAPSSFYAITGLPLKSVGELPVFSTYLGGQKIAPLENLSEDLTLAARNATLSMIDFLVKTRGLTREQAYVLVSVAVDLNISQVVDVPNVGVTAILNRDVFKEE
;
A
#
# COMPACT_ATOMS: atom_id res chain seq x y z
N MET A 1 -28.94 26.74 -56.28
CA MET A 1 -29.65 25.45 -56.40
C MET A 1 -30.10 25.07 -55.00
N GLU A 2 -31.25 25.60 -54.60
CA GLU A 2 -31.97 25.29 -53.36
C GLU A 2 -33.07 24.28 -53.69
N ALA A 3 -33.28 23.28 -52.85
CA ALA A 3 -34.46 22.40 -52.88
C ALA A 3 -34.84 22.09 -51.43
N ARG A 4 -35.79 22.84 -50.85
CA ARG A 4 -37.24 22.59 -50.76
C ARG A 4 -37.63 21.33 -49.95
N LEU A 5 -38.17 21.61 -48.76
CA LEU A 5 -39.02 20.76 -47.92
C LEU A 5 -40.33 20.36 -48.64
N PRO A 6 -41.02 19.34 -48.11
CA PRO A 6 -42.48 19.34 -48.11
C PRO A 6 -43.10 19.21 -46.70
N GLU A 7 -44.28 19.82 -46.58
CA GLU A 7 -45.12 19.99 -45.39
C GLU A 7 -45.87 18.74 -44.90
N ARG A 8 -46.33 18.85 -43.65
CA ARG A 8 -47.19 17.96 -42.86
C ARG A 8 -48.54 17.63 -43.52
N ARG A 9 -49.07 16.43 -43.19
CA ARG A 9 -50.52 16.19 -43.09
C ARG A 9 -50.90 15.49 -41.78
N SER A 10 -52.02 15.95 -41.25
CA SER A 10 -52.70 15.62 -40.00
C SER A 10 -53.57 14.38 -40.11
N ILE A 11 -53.60 13.53 -39.07
CA ILE A 11 -54.74 12.67 -38.74
C ILE A 11 -54.97 12.73 -37.23
N LYS A 12 -56.20 13.13 -36.84
CA LYS A 12 -56.73 13.12 -35.47
C LYS A 12 -57.16 11.70 -35.09
N SER A 13 -56.96 11.32 -33.83
CA SER A 13 -57.81 10.32 -33.16
C SER A 13 -57.81 10.56 -31.64
N ARG A 14 -59.02 10.69 -31.09
CA ARG A 14 -59.34 10.88 -29.67
C ARG A 14 -59.15 9.56 -28.93
N PHE A 15 -58.61 9.59 -27.71
CA PHE A 15 -59.18 8.83 -26.59
C PHE A 15 -58.74 9.47 -25.28
N ALA A 16 -59.72 10.01 -24.56
CA ALA A 16 -59.58 10.48 -23.19
C ALA A 16 -59.63 9.28 -22.24
N ARG A 17 -58.66 9.15 -21.33
CA ARG A 17 -58.80 8.44 -20.06
C ARG A 17 -57.96 9.13 -18.99
N THR A 18 -58.67 9.82 -18.10
CA THR A 18 -58.43 9.99 -16.65
C THR A 18 -57.15 9.36 -16.09
N VAL A 19 -56.27 10.21 -15.55
CA VAL A 19 -55.16 9.84 -14.66
C VAL A 19 -55.65 9.96 -13.21
N PRO A 20 -55.56 8.94 -12.35
CA PRO A 20 -55.73 9.14 -10.92
C PRO A 20 -54.41 9.63 -10.32
N LEU A 21 -54.51 10.70 -9.55
CA LEU A 21 -53.45 11.24 -8.71
C LEU A 21 -53.25 10.27 -7.53
N ALA A 22 -52.22 9.42 -7.57
CA ALA A 22 -51.79 8.63 -6.43
C ALA A 22 -50.60 9.33 -5.75
N VAL A 23 -50.88 9.99 -4.64
CA VAL A 23 -49.87 10.50 -3.70
C VAL A 23 -49.25 9.28 -3.00
N LEU A 24 -48.03 8.91 -3.37
CA LEU A 24 -47.22 7.96 -2.59
C LEU A 24 -46.40 8.72 -1.56
N LEU A 25 -46.88 8.68 -0.31
CA LEU A 25 -46.09 8.98 0.88
C LEU A 25 -45.03 7.88 1.03
N LEU A 26 -43.78 8.19 0.67
CA LEU A 26 -42.62 7.38 1.03
C LEU A 26 -42.25 7.68 2.48
N ALA A 27 -42.84 6.92 3.42
CA ALA A 27 -42.31 6.79 4.76
C ALA A 27 -41.04 5.93 4.68
N GLY A 28 -39.88 6.55 4.91
CA GLY A 28 -38.59 5.88 4.92
C GLY A 28 -38.48 4.89 6.07
N SER A 29 -38.46 3.60 5.77
CA SER A 29 -37.97 2.57 6.68
C SER A 29 -36.47 2.42 6.48
N TRP A 30 -35.70 2.87 7.46
CA TRP A 30 -34.28 2.55 7.60
C TRP A 30 -34.15 1.06 7.93
N THR A 31 -34.02 0.22 6.91
CA THR A 31 -33.57 -1.16 7.09
C THR A 31 -32.06 -1.18 6.88
N MET A 32 -31.29 -1.35 7.96
CA MET A 32 -29.93 -1.85 7.84
C MET A 32 -30.00 -3.15 7.04
N ALA A 33 -29.37 -3.18 5.87
CA ALA A 33 -29.17 -4.41 5.14
C ALA A 33 -28.17 -5.25 5.94
N LEU A 34 -28.66 -6.12 6.81
CA LEU A 34 -27.88 -7.23 7.34
C LEU A 34 -27.62 -8.16 6.15
N ALA A 35 -26.35 -8.30 5.77
CA ALA A 35 -25.95 -9.34 4.82
C ALA A 35 -26.41 -10.70 5.38
N ASP A 36 -27.21 -11.42 4.60
CA ASP A 36 -27.71 -12.73 4.97
C ASP A 36 -26.56 -13.74 4.93
N THR A 37 -26.04 -14.12 6.10
CA THR A 37 -24.93 -15.07 6.25
C THR A 37 -25.42 -16.52 6.35
N SER A 38 -26.72 -16.78 6.15
CA SER A 38 -27.31 -18.12 6.32
C SER A 38 -26.75 -19.19 5.37
N ASP A 39 -26.03 -18.80 4.32
CA ASP A 39 -25.49 -19.70 3.30
C ASP A 39 -23.97 -19.96 3.39
N VAL A 40 -23.27 -19.48 4.44
CA VAL A 40 -21.86 -19.85 4.66
C VAL A 40 -21.78 -21.28 5.18
N LYS A 41 -21.77 -22.25 4.26
CA LYS A 41 -21.44 -23.65 4.57
C LYS A 41 -19.93 -23.77 4.80
N GLY A 42 -19.48 -23.50 6.03
CA GLY A 42 -18.08 -23.62 6.43
C GLY A 42 -17.87 -23.33 7.91
N PRO A 43 -16.69 -23.66 8.47
CA PRO A 43 -16.34 -23.22 9.82
C PRO A 43 -16.36 -21.69 9.90
N ALA A 44 -16.78 -21.15 11.05
CA ALA A 44 -16.79 -19.71 11.28
C ALA A 44 -15.37 -19.12 11.10
N PRO A 45 -15.27 -17.87 10.62
CA PRO A 45 -13.96 -17.22 10.50
C PRO A 45 -13.25 -17.09 11.84
N VAL A 46 -11.93 -17.33 11.86
CA VAL A 46 -11.10 -17.00 13.02
C VAL A 46 -10.81 -15.51 13.00
N ILE A 47 -11.11 -14.78 14.08
CA ILE A 47 -10.89 -13.34 14.14
C ILE A 47 -9.70 -13.08 15.06
N ILE A 48 -8.66 -12.45 14.51
CA ILE A 48 -7.51 -11.93 15.25
C ILE A 48 -7.75 -10.43 15.40
N ALA A 49 -8.45 -10.08 16.48
CA ALA A 49 -8.88 -8.71 16.76
C ALA A 49 -7.73 -7.84 17.29
N LYS A 50 -7.75 -6.55 16.94
CA LYS A 50 -6.82 -5.57 17.51
C LYS A 50 -7.32 -5.17 18.89
N SER A 51 -6.40 -4.92 19.82
CA SER A 51 -6.75 -4.53 21.19
C SER A 51 -5.78 -3.51 21.77
N GLY A 52 -6.24 -2.64 22.67
CA GLY A 52 -5.41 -1.56 23.19
C GLY A 52 -5.11 -0.45 22.16
N GLU A 53 -4.45 0.60 22.64
CA GLU A 53 -4.20 1.83 21.87
C GLU A 53 -3.11 1.62 20.82
N HIS A 54 -2.01 0.96 21.20
CA HIS A 54 -0.87 0.70 20.31
C HIS A 54 -0.55 -0.79 20.20
N CYS A 55 0.33 -1.13 19.24
CA CYS A 55 0.82 -2.49 19.05
C CYS A 55 1.43 -3.13 20.32
N LYS A 56 2.09 -2.34 21.16
CA LYS A 56 2.67 -2.80 22.44
C LYS A 56 1.62 -3.30 23.45
N ASP A 57 0.38 -2.84 23.31
CA ASP A 57 -0.74 -3.16 24.20
C ASP A 57 -1.56 -4.34 23.68
N ASP A 58 -1.16 -4.90 22.54
CA ASP A 58 -1.90 -5.89 21.78
C ASP A 58 -1.11 -7.21 21.70
N PRO A 59 -1.59 -8.31 22.32
CA PRO A 59 -0.89 -9.60 22.26
C PRO A 59 -0.87 -10.22 20.86
N ASN A 60 -1.69 -9.70 19.93
CA ASN A 60 -1.74 -10.15 18.54
C ASN A 60 -0.82 -9.33 17.62
N CYS A 61 -0.11 -8.34 18.15
CA CYS A 61 0.69 -7.41 17.37
C CYS A 61 2.19 -7.53 17.66
N PHE A 62 3.00 -7.37 16.61
CA PHE A 62 4.45 -7.31 16.71
C PHE A 62 5.02 -6.37 15.63
N ASN A 63 6.27 -5.91 15.78
CA ASN A 63 6.87 -4.96 14.83
C ASN A 63 8.32 -5.31 14.42
N ARG A 64 8.75 -6.53 14.72
CA ARG A 64 10.02 -7.11 14.26
C ARG A 64 9.81 -8.50 13.74
N ILE A 65 10.56 -8.88 12.72
CA ILE A 65 10.49 -10.24 12.18
C ILE A 65 11.57 -11.09 12.84
N HIS A 66 11.17 -12.19 13.47
CA HIS A 66 12.08 -13.19 14.03
C HIS A 66 11.41 -14.57 14.08
N TYR A 67 12.15 -15.64 13.78
CA TYR A 67 11.60 -17.02 13.70
C TYR A 67 11.08 -17.55 15.03
N ALA A 68 11.51 -16.97 16.16
CA ALA A 68 11.10 -17.40 17.50
C ALA A 68 9.71 -16.89 17.93
N ILE A 69 9.13 -15.93 17.20
CA ILE A 69 7.81 -15.36 17.50
C ILE A 69 6.75 -16.45 17.39
N LYS A 70 5.90 -16.57 18.41
CA LYS A 70 4.89 -17.63 18.47
C LYS A 70 3.63 -17.22 17.70
N PRO A 71 2.96 -18.18 17.04
CA PRO A 71 1.66 -17.91 16.46
C PRO A 71 0.63 -17.48 17.51
N VAL A 72 -0.23 -16.55 17.15
CA VAL A 72 -1.33 -16.05 18.00
C VAL A 72 -2.67 -16.71 17.66
N ALA A 73 -2.75 -17.35 16.49
CA ALA A 73 -3.91 -18.10 16.03
C ALA A 73 -3.52 -19.27 15.14
N HIS A 74 -4.42 -20.25 15.05
CA HIS A 74 -4.32 -21.41 14.17
C HIS A 74 -5.54 -21.45 13.25
N VAL A 75 -5.33 -21.71 11.96
CA VAL A 75 -6.40 -21.76 10.95
C VAL A 75 -6.26 -23.01 10.08
N MET A 76 -7.39 -23.64 9.80
CA MET A 76 -7.43 -24.78 8.88
C MET A 76 -7.29 -24.29 7.42
N PRO A 77 -6.65 -25.05 6.53
CA PRO A 77 -6.65 -24.74 5.11
C PRO A 77 -8.07 -24.59 4.56
N GLY A 78 -8.35 -23.48 3.88
CA GLY A 78 -9.67 -23.11 3.36
C GLY A 78 -10.60 -22.43 4.37
N GLN A 79 -10.25 -22.36 5.66
CA GLN A 79 -10.98 -21.55 6.61
C GLN A 79 -10.68 -20.06 6.38
N GLN A 80 -11.71 -19.22 6.42
CA GLN A 80 -11.51 -17.78 6.42
C GLN A 80 -10.99 -17.31 7.78
N PHE A 81 -10.18 -16.27 7.78
CA PHE A 81 -9.75 -15.60 8.99
C PHE A 81 -9.64 -14.11 8.74
N VAL A 82 -9.76 -13.33 9.82
CA VAL A 82 -9.75 -11.87 9.76
C VAL A 82 -8.61 -11.35 10.60
N LEU A 83 -7.81 -10.46 10.01
CA LEU A 83 -6.80 -9.68 10.69
C LEU A 83 -7.34 -8.26 10.85
N GLU A 84 -7.44 -7.79 12.09
CA GLU A 84 -7.67 -6.37 12.37
C GLU A 84 -6.31 -5.68 12.47
N THR A 85 -6.08 -4.68 11.62
CA THR A 85 -4.79 -4.01 11.49
C THR A 85 -4.86 -2.56 11.96
N ARG A 86 -3.70 -2.03 12.31
CA ARG A 86 -3.44 -0.61 12.57
C ARG A 86 -2.85 0.03 11.31
N ASP A 87 -2.79 1.36 11.29
CA ASP A 87 -2.00 2.08 10.29
C ASP A 87 -0.51 1.71 10.42
N GLY A 88 0.26 1.85 9.33
CA GLY A 88 1.68 1.48 9.29
C GLY A 88 2.58 2.19 10.30
N LEU A 89 2.15 3.35 10.82
CA LEU A 89 2.95 4.17 11.73
C LEU A 89 2.75 3.83 13.22
N ASP A 90 1.70 3.07 13.58
CA ASP A 90 1.26 2.87 14.97
C ASP A 90 1.15 4.22 15.72
N SER A 91 0.58 5.21 15.02
CA SER A 91 0.60 6.62 15.39
C SER A 91 -0.69 7.07 16.09
N ASP A 92 -0.62 8.21 16.78
CA ASP A 92 -1.78 8.88 17.38
C ASP A 92 -2.42 9.91 16.43
N LEU A 93 -2.12 9.81 15.12
CA LEU A 93 -2.61 10.76 14.14
C LEU A 93 -4.14 10.64 14.00
N ASP A 94 -4.79 11.79 13.92
CA ASP A 94 -6.23 11.96 13.81
C ASP A 94 -6.56 13.17 12.90
N PHE A 95 -7.84 13.50 12.73
CA PHE A 95 -8.26 14.65 11.92
C PHE A 95 -7.80 16.03 12.43
N ASN A 96 -7.26 16.13 13.65
CA ASN A 96 -6.76 17.37 14.24
C ASN A 96 -5.23 17.47 14.20
N SER A 97 -4.57 16.44 13.69
CA SER A 97 -3.12 16.35 13.66
C SER A 97 -2.50 17.39 12.75
N THR A 98 -1.28 17.78 13.11
CA THR A 98 -0.54 18.84 12.45
C THR A 98 0.79 18.32 11.91
N PRO A 99 1.48 19.07 11.06
CA PRO A 99 2.86 18.73 10.67
C PRO A 99 3.82 18.54 11.86
N ALA A 100 3.57 19.18 13.01
CA ALA A 100 4.39 18.98 14.20
C ALA A 100 4.22 17.57 14.80
N ASP A 101 3.00 17.03 14.73
CA ASP A 101 2.70 15.67 15.20
C ASP A 101 3.38 14.63 14.28
N VAL A 102 3.38 14.86 12.96
CA VAL A 102 4.15 14.04 12.01
C VAL A 102 5.64 14.02 12.34
N ALA A 103 6.24 15.17 12.67
CA ALA A 103 7.64 15.23 13.07
C ALA A 103 7.93 14.51 14.40
N ALA A 104 6.92 14.30 15.24
CA ALA A 104 7.02 13.60 16.52
C ALA A 104 6.76 12.09 16.41
N VAL A 105 6.32 11.59 15.25
CA VAL A 105 6.04 10.15 15.05
C VAL A 105 7.28 9.31 15.31
N ASN A 106 7.12 8.27 16.13
CA ASN A 106 8.18 7.32 16.42
C ASN A 106 8.23 6.21 15.36
N LEU A 107 9.01 6.45 14.29
CA LEU A 107 9.22 5.48 13.19
C LEU A 107 9.87 4.16 13.62
N ASN A 108 10.33 4.04 14.86
CA ASN A 108 10.86 2.78 15.37
C ASN A 108 9.75 1.77 15.72
N ARG A 109 8.51 2.25 15.89
CA ARG A 109 7.32 1.42 16.08
C ARG A 109 6.84 0.78 14.77
N CYS A 110 7.15 1.40 13.63
CA CYS A 110 6.82 0.88 12.31
C CYS A 110 7.43 -0.51 12.07
N HIS A 111 6.68 -1.48 11.54
CA HIS A 111 5.22 -1.49 11.26
C HIS A 111 4.50 -2.34 12.33
N PRO A 112 3.30 -1.95 12.80
CA PRO A 112 2.48 -2.83 13.64
C PRO A 112 1.83 -3.93 12.79
N LEU A 113 2.22 -5.18 13.01
CA LEU A 113 1.77 -6.34 12.24
C LEU A 113 0.89 -7.27 13.08
N THR A 114 -0.27 -7.61 12.55
CA THR A 114 -1.21 -8.54 13.18
C THR A 114 -0.85 -9.98 12.78
N GLY A 115 -0.67 -10.85 13.77
CA GLY A 115 -0.26 -12.25 13.59
C GLY A 115 0.84 -12.63 14.59
N PRO A 116 1.65 -13.66 14.29
CA PRO A 116 1.58 -14.57 13.15
C PRO A 116 0.44 -15.60 13.27
N VAL A 117 -0.12 -16.03 12.14
CA VAL A 117 -1.14 -17.07 12.03
C VAL A 117 -0.49 -18.37 11.55
N HIS A 118 -0.74 -19.45 12.27
CA HIS A 118 -0.29 -20.80 11.91
C HIS A 118 -1.30 -21.45 10.96
N ILE A 119 -0.85 -21.84 9.76
CA ILE A 119 -1.68 -22.58 8.80
C ILE A 119 -1.52 -24.08 9.05
N GLU A 120 -2.58 -24.73 9.52
CA GLU A 120 -2.55 -26.14 9.92
C GLU A 120 -2.09 -27.07 8.78
N GLY A 121 -1.13 -27.93 9.09
CA GLY A 121 -0.57 -28.90 8.16
C GLY A 121 0.46 -28.37 7.15
N ALA A 122 0.69 -27.06 7.08
CA ALA A 122 1.76 -26.49 6.26
C ALA A 122 3.14 -26.79 6.88
N LYS A 123 4.10 -27.19 6.07
CA LYS A 123 5.47 -27.50 6.53
C LYS A 123 6.51 -26.63 5.85
N ARG A 124 7.70 -26.52 6.45
CA ARG A 124 8.86 -25.96 5.74
C ARG A 124 9.05 -26.66 4.39
N GLY A 125 9.17 -25.89 3.32
CA GLY A 125 9.29 -26.38 1.95
C GLY A 125 7.97 -26.48 1.18
N ASP A 126 6.82 -26.37 1.85
CA ASP A 126 5.54 -26.11 1.19
C ASP A 126 5.42 -24.63 0.81
N ALA A 127 4.40 -24.29 0.02
CA ALA A 127 3.94 -22.92 -0.11
C ALA A 127 2.53 -22.78 0.46
N ILE A 128 2.12 -21.56 0.79
CA ILE A 128 0.72 -21.22 1.02
C ILE A 128 0.21 -20.27 -0.05
N ALA A 129 -1.04 -20.50 -0.45
CA ALA A 129 -1.81 -19.60 -1.31
C ALA A 129 -2.84 -18.86 -0.45
N VAL A 130 -2.68 -17.55 -0.32
CA VAL A 130 -3.50 -16.66 0.51
C VAL A 130 -4.34 -15.78 -0.41
N THR A 131 -5.64 -16.06 -0.50
CA THR A 131 -6.58 -15.25 -1.26
C THR A 131 -7.09 -14.11 -0.40
N VAL A 132 -7.02 -12.88 -0.94
CA VAL A 132 -7.62 -11.69 -0.33
C VAL A 132 -9.12 -11.71 -0.60
N VAL A 133 -9.92 -11.94 0.45
CA VAL A 133 -11.38 -12.10 0.33
C VAL A 133 -12.09 -10.76 0.45
N ASP A 134 -11.69 -9.94 1.41
CA ASP A 134 -12.28 -8.61 1.65
C ASP A 134 -11.30 -7.70 2.41
N ILE A 135 -11.42 -6.39 2.19
CA ILE A 135 -10.72 -5.34 2.94
C ILE A 135 -11.72 -4.25 3.28
N ALA A 136 -12.07 -4.17 4.56
CA ALA A 136 -12.92 -3.12 5.12
C ALA A 136 -12.03 -2.04 5.75
N PRO A 137 -11.98 -0.82 5.18
CA PRO A 137 -11.17 0.27 5.70
C PRO A 137 -11.76 0.83 7.00
N ASP A 138 -10.91 1.39 7.86
CA ASP A 138 -11.36 2.35 8.88
C ASP A 138 -11.86 3.65 8.18
N GLU A 139 -12.49 4.57 8.93
CA GLU A 139 -13.11 5.79 8.38
C GLU A 139 -12.11 6.95 8.21
N PHE A 140 -10.90 6.82 8.77
CA PHE A 140 -9.85 7.83 8.75
C PHE A 140 -8.57 7.24 8.16
N GLY A 141 -7.89 8.05 7.36
CA GLY A 141 -6.53 7.76 6.93
C GLY A 141 -5.68 9.01 6.74
N THR A 142 -4.38 8.81 6.56
CA THR A 142 -3.42 9.90 6.38
C THR A 142 -2.46 9.61 5.23
N THR A 143 -1.99 10.68 4.59
CA THR A 143 -0.73 10.63 3.83
C THR A 143 0.20 11.65 4.45
N THR A 144 1.44 11.25 4.73
CA THR A 144 2.41 12.10 5.42
C THR A 144 3.71 12.26 4.62
N ILE A 145 4.30 13.44 4.71
CA ILE A 145 5.71 13.65 4.36
C ILE A 145 6.46 13.64 5.67
N VAL A 146 7.30 12.62 5.86
CA VAL A 146 8.10 12.47 7.07
C VAL A 146 9.54 12.94 6.80
N PRO A 147 10.10 13.86 7.59
CA PRO A 147 11.46 14.36 7.39
C PRO A 147 12.50 13.25 7.27
N GLY A 148 13.32 13.31 6.22
CA GLY A 148 14.38 12.31 5.97
C GLY A 148 13.90 10.99 5.39
N PHE A 149 12.61 10.85 5.08
CA PHE A 149 12.00 9.65 4.50
C PHE A 149 11.29 9.94 3.17
N GLY A 150 11.06 8.90 2.36
CA GLY A 150 10.49 9.03 1.02
C GLY A 150 11.51 9.26 -0.10
N PHE A 151 10.99 9.20 -1.33
CA PHE A 151 11.79 9.23 -2.55
C PHE A 151 12.41 10.60 -2.85
N LEU A 152 11.72 11.67 -2.45
CA LEU A 152 12.14 13.07 -2.61
C LEU A 152 12.46 13.75 -1.26
N ARG A 153 12.96 12.98 -0.28
CA ARG A 153 13.30 13.46 1.08
C ARG A 153 14.27 14.65 1.15
N ASP A 154 15.03 14.89 0.07
CA ASP A 154 15.95 16.01 -0.06
C ASP A 154 15.31 17.26 -0.70
N VAL A 155 14.11 17.11 -1.29
CA VAL A 155 13.30 18.19 -1.87
C VAL A 155 12.16 18.62 -0.94
N PHE A 156 11.62 17.67 -0.17
CA PHE A 156 10.58 17.88 0.82
C PHE A 156 11.10 17.52 2.23
N PRO A 157 11.93 18.40 2.84
CA PRO A 157 12.56 18.11 4.14
C PRO A 157 11.61 18.35 5.33
N ASP A 158 10.57 19.16 5.13
CA ASP A 158 9.65 19.58 6.16
C ASP A 158 8.48 18.59 6.29
N PRO A 159 7.94 18.39 7.51
CA PRO A 159 6.82 17.51 7.71
C PRO A 159 5.56 18.06 7.06
N TYR A 160 4.68 17.16 6.58
CA TYR A 160 3.38 17.52 6.03
C TYR A 160 2.37 16.39 6.25
N ILE A 161 1.08 16.72 6.29
CA ILE A 161 -0.01 15.75 6.46
C ILE A 161 -1.21 16.15 5.61
N VAL A 162 -1.85 15.16 5.01
CA VAL A 162 -3.19 15.24 4.43
C VAL A 162 -4.07 14.22 5.14
N HIS A 163 -5.23 14.68 5.60
CA HIS A 163 -6.23 13.87 6.28
C HIS A 163 -7.28 13.39 5.28
N TRP A 164 -7.61 12.11 5.32
CA TRP A 164 -8.56 11.49 4.42
C TRP A 164 -9.77 10.97 5.20
N GLU A 165 -10.96 11.42 4.79
CA GLU A 165 -12.23 10.80 5.14
C GLU A 165 -12.46 9.63 4.18
N LEU A 166 -12.51 8.42 4.73
CA LEU A 166 -12.58 7.18 3.98
C LEU A 166 -13.99 6.60 4.02
N ASN A 167 -14.43 6.04 2.90
CA ASN A 167 -15.65 5.25 2.83
C ASN A 167 -15.45 4.03 1.91
N GLY A 168 -16.52 3.27 1.67
CA GLY A 168 -16.44 2.06 0.84
C GLY A 168 -16.03 2.26 -0.63
N LEU A 169 -15.95 3.51 -1.12
CA LEU A 169 -15.77 3.85 -2.53
C LEU A 169 -14.58 4.76 -2.81
N GLU A 170 -14.34 5.77 -1.99
CA GLU A 170 -13.31 6.80 -2.23
C GLU A 170 -12.84 7.47 -0.94
N ALA A 171 -11.67 8.09 -1.01
CA ALA A 171 -11.07 8.92 0.02
C ALA A 171 -11.20 10.40 -0.37
N ARG A 172 -11.70 11.25 0.53
CA ARG A 172 -11.84 12.70 0.31
C ARG A 172 -11.07 13.46 1.37
N SER A 173 -10.60 14.67 1.04
CA SER A 173 -9.87 15.50 1.99
C SER A 173 -10.33 16.95 1.96
N LYS A 174 -10.47 17.56 3.14
CA LYS A 174 -10.66 19.01 3.29
C LYS A 174 -9.36 19.78 3.00
N ASP A 175 -8.21 19.13 3.16
CA ASP A 175 -6.90 19.70 2.87
C ASP A 175 -6.65 19.79 1.36
N MET A 176 -7.41 19.02 0.57
CA MET A 176 -7.34 18.99 -0.90
C MET A 176 -8.76 18.99 -1.53
N PRO A 177 -9.49 20.12 -1.48
CA PRO A 177 -10.82 20.23 -2.09
C PRO A 177 -10.81 19.86 -3.58
N GLY A 178 -11.88 19.20 -4.05
CA GLY A 178 -12.00 18.73 -5.43
C GLY A 178 -11.25 17.44 -5.76
N ILE A 179 -10.50 16.87 -4.81
CA ILE A 179 -9.84 15.57 -4.95
C ILE A 179 -10.65 14.47 -4.25
N ALA A 180 -10.89 13.36 -4.96
CA ALA A 180 -11.39 12.13 -4.36
C ALA A 180 -10.72 10.90 -4.98
N VAL A 181 -9.97 10.15 -4.17
CA VAL A 181 -9.15 9.02 -4.62
C VAL A 181 -9.97 7.72 -4.54
N PRO A 182 -10.16 6.98 -5.64
CA PRO A 182 -10.92 5.73 -5.61
C PRO A 182 -10.30 4.68 -4.68
N LYS A 183 -11.13 3.92 -3.97
CA LYS A 183 -10.69 2.79 -3.14
C LYS A 183 -10.08 1.71 -4.02
N ASN A 184 -8.80 1.42 -3.76
CA ASN A 184 -8.07 0.30 -4.35
C ASN A 184 -7.26 -0.38 -3.24
N ALA A 185 -7.95 -0.73 -2.16
CA ALA A 185 -7.29 -1.11 -0.91
C ALA A 185 -6.51 -2.42 -1.02
N PHE A 186 -5.34 -2.47 -0.39
CA PHE A 186 -4.44 -3.61 -0.36
C PHE A 186 -3.57 -3.58 0.92
N MET A 187 -2.87 -4.66 1.22
CA MET A 187 -1.91 -4.72 2.34
C MET A 187 -0.52 -4.32 1.85
N GLY A 188 0.05 -3.22 2.36
CA GLY A 188 1.44 -2.83 2.08
C GLY A 188 2.42 -3.87 2.63
N THR A 189 2.20 -4.27 3.89
CA THR A 189 2.93 -5.36 4.53
C THR A 189 2.12 -6.65 4.67
N VAL A 190 2.53 -7.71 3.97
CA VAL A 190 2.01 -9.08 4.15
C VAL A 190 3.10 -10.11 3.90
N GLY A 191 3.24 -11.09 4.79
CA GLY A 191 4.35 -12.04 4.68
C GLY A 191 4.26 -13.23 5.63
N VAL A 192 5.29 -14.07 5.58
CA VAL A 192 5.45 -15.26 6.42
C VAL A 192 6.71 -15.15 7.28
N LEU A 193 6.77 -15.83 8.41
CA LEU A 193 7.98 -15.83 9.24
C LEU A 193 9.13 -16.58 8.54
N PRO A 194 10.37 -16.06 8.61
CA PRO A 194 11.56 -16.79 8.20
C PRO A 194 11.88 -17.92 9.20
N ASP A 195 12.82 -18.78 8.84
CA ASP A 195 13.60 -19.56 9.79
C ASP A 195 15.03 -18.98 9.90
N LYS A 196 15.85 -19.55 10.79
CA LYS A 196 17.21 -19.10 11.05
C LYS A 196 18.08 -18.91 9.79
N PRO A 197 18.10 -19.82 8.80
CA PRO A 197 18.96 -19.66 7.62
C PRO A 197 18.61 -18.42 6.79
N GLU A 198 17.31 -18.13 6.66
CA GLU A 198 16.83 -16.95 5.94
C GLU A 198 17.17 -15.66 6.71
N LEU A 199 16.95 -15.66 8.03
CA LEU A 199 17.30 -14.53 8.89
C LEU A 199 18.80 -14.21 8.86
N ASP A 200 19.66 -15.22 9.00
CA ASP A 200 21.13 -15.07 8.97
C ASP A 200 21.60 -14.45 7.65
N LYS A 201 20.98 -14.85 6.52
CA LYS A 201 21.28 -14.31 5.19
C LYS A 201 20.95 -12.81 5.11
N TRP A 202 19.79 -12.42 5.66
CA TRP A 202 19.34 -11.03 5.65
C TRP A 202 20.25 -10.13 6.49
N LEU A 203 20.51 -10.53 7.74
CA LEU A 203 21.40 -9.80 8.66
C LEU A 203 22.79 -9.60 8.04
N LYS A 204 23.35 -10.64 7.41
CA LYS A 204 24.66 -10.58 6.76
C LYS A 204 24.70 -9.55 5.62
N ARG A 205 23.74 -9.60 4.70
CA ARG A 205 23.76 -8.72 3.51
C ARG A 205 23.43 -7.27 3.86
N GLU A 206 22.53 -7.05 4.81
CA GLU A 206 22.12 -5.72 5.27
C GLU A 206 23.24 -5.06 6.07
N LYS A 207 23.93 -5.82 6.93
CA LYS A 207 25.14 -5.33 7.60
C LYS A 207 26.24 -4.95 6.60
N ALA A 208 26.51 -5.79 5.61
CA ALA A 208 27.52 -5.48 4.59
C ALA A 208 27.19 -4.20 3.80
N LEU A 209 25.90 -3.96 3.50
CA LEU A 209 25.46 -2.72 2.84
C LEU A 209 25.64 -1.50 3.76
N ALA A 210 25.30 -1.62 5.05
CA ALA A 210 25.52 -0.56 6.03
C ALA A 210 27.01 -0.22 6.18
N GLU A 211 27.88 -1.24 6.22
CA GLU A 211 29.35 -1.08 6.27
C GLU A 211 29.91 -0.38 5.02
N ALA A 212 29.25 -0.54 3.87
CA ALA A 212 29.58 0.17 2.63
C ALA A 212 29.02 1.61 2.58
N GLY A 213 28.32 2.07 3.63
CA GLY A 213 27.71 3.40 3.70
C GLY A 213 26.32 3.50 3.05
N GLY A 214 25.70 2.37 2.68
CA GLY A 214 24.33 2.33 2.20
C GLY A 214 23.31 2.56 3.32
N ALA A 215 22.15 3.12 2.97
CA ALA A 215 21.07 3.33 3.92
C ALA A 215 20.41 1.99 4.29
N VAL A 216 20.49 1.59 5.56
CA VAL A 216 19.94 0.33 6.08
C VAL A 216 19.45 0.55 7.50
N LEU A 217 18.27 0.01 7.82
CA LEU A 217 17.76 -0.05 9.20
C LEU A 217 18.09 -1.41 9.83
N LEU A 218 19.24 -1.47 10.50
CA LEU A 218 19.68 -2.65 11.25
C LEU A 218 18.75 -2.95 12.45
N PRO A 219 18.84 -4.15 13.06
CA PRO A 219 18.11 -4.48 14.28
C PRO A 219 18.21 -3.37 15.32
N GLN A 220 17.04 -2.99 15.86
CA GLN A 220 16.89 -1.91 16.83
C GLN A 220 15.92 -2.39 17.93
N PRO A 221 16.44 -2.65 19.15
CA PRO A 221 15.65 -3.27 20.21
C PRO A 221 14.81 -2.31 21.06
N VAL A 222 15.03 -0.99 20.95
CA VAL A 222 14.09 -0.02 21.55
C VAL A 222 12.73 -0.17 20.86
N ASP A 223 11.63 -0.10 21.62
CA ASP A 223 10.23 -0.26 21.15
C ASP A 223 9.95 -1.53 20.30
N ALA A 224 10.85 -2.53 20.39
CA ALA A 224 10.78 -3.72 19.58
C ALA A 224 9.89 -4.78 20.22
N LEU A 225 8.98 -5.34 19.42
CA LEU A 225 7.97 -6.31 19.84
C LEU A 225 8.14 -7.62 19.07
N PRO A 226 8.01 -8.79 19.74
CA PRO A 226 7.73 -8.96 21.19
C PRO A 226 8.92 -8.56 22.08
N THR A 227 8.66 -7.94 23.23
CA THR A 227 9.72 -7.36 24.08
C THR A 227 10.67 -8.40 24.67
N ASP A 228 10.17 -9.58 25.01
CA ASP A 228 10.96 -10.70 25.56
C ASP A 228 11.91 -11.33 24.54
N ILE A 229 11.63 -11.18 23.24
CA ILE A 229 12.49 -11.68 22.16
C ILE A 229 13.34 -10.55 21.59
N CYS A 230 12.72 -9.44 21.22
CA CYS A 230 13.32 -8.38 20.42
C CYS A 230 13.67 -7.12 21.20
N GLY A 231 13.14 -6.95 22.41
CA GLY A 231 13.35 -5.76 23.23
C GLY A 231 14.79 -5.60 23.72
N VAL A 232 15.07 -4.52 24.45
CA VAL A 232 16.42 -4.17 24.96
C VAL A 232 17.07 -5.30 25.79
N ASP A 233 16.24 -6.03 26.53
CA ASP A 233 16.61 -7.20 27.34
C ASP A 233 16.14 -8.53 26.72
N GLY A 234 15.67 -8.49 25.46
CA GLY A 234 15.14 -9.63 24.74
C GLY A 234 16.21 -10.63 24.34
N THR A 235 15.82 -11.90 24.21
CA THR A 235 16.76 -13.01 23.95
C THR A 235 17.47 -12.94 22.59
N ALA A 236 16.91 -12.21 21.63
CA ALA A 236 17.35 -12.12 20.24
C ALA A 236 17.37 -10.66 19.72
N LYS A 237 17.62 -9.71 20.62
CA LYS A 237 17.54 -8.26 20.37
C LYS A 237 18.38 -7.75 19.18
N ASP A 238 19.51 -8.41 18.91
CA ASP A 238 20.44 -8.08 17.83
C ASP A 238 20.14 -8.85 16.52
N GLU A 239 19.12 -9.71 16.52
CA GLU A 239 18.70 -10.56 15.39
C GLU A 239 17.32 -10.18 14.85
N CYS A 240 16.50 -9.47 15.63
CA CYS A 240 15.16 -9.04 15.24
C CYS A 240 15.18 -7.94 14.17
N VAL A 241 14.89 -8.30 12.92
CA VAL A 241 14.97 -7.37 11.79
C VAL A 241 13.76 -6.43 11.70
N ARG A 242 14.00 -5.22 11.19
CA ARG A 242 12.94 -4.24 10.88
C ARG A 242 12.03 -4.76 9.76
N THR A 243 10.76 -4.39 9.81
CA THR A 243 9.72 -4.73 8.82
C THR A 243 9.75 -3.84 7.58
N VAL A 244 10.53 -2.75 7.60
CA VAL A 244 10.56 -1.71 6.55
C VAL A 244 10.93 -2.23 5.16
N PRO A 245 12.02 -3.00 4.94
CA PRO A 245 12.33 -3.47 3.60
C PRO A 245 11.60 -4.78 3.27
N PRO A 246 11.12 -4.96 2.03
CA PRO A 246 10.65 -6.26 1.56
C PRO A 246 11.82 -7.25 1.48
N ARG A 247 11.51 -8.54 1.68
CA ARG A 247 12.46 -9.64 1.56
C ARG A 247 11.82 -10.84 0.86
N GLU A 248 12.55 -11.95 0.81
CA GLU A 248 12.09 -13.19 0.19
C GLU A 248 10.81 -13.76 0.82
N ASN A 249 10.45 -13.35 2.04
CA ASN A 249 9.23 -13.76 2.73
C ASN A 249 8.00 -12.88 2.42
N GLY A 250 8.11 -11.94 1.47
CA GLY A 250 7.17 -10.85 1.33
C GLY A 250 7.54 -9.72 2.29
N GLY A 251 6.63 -9.41 3.22
CA GLY A 251 6.77 -8.26 4.10
C GLY A 251 6.27 -7.00 3.41
N ASN A 252 6.99 -5.89 3.57
CA ASN A 252 6.59 -4.58 3.08
C ASN A 252 6.89 -4.42 1.58
N VAL A 253 6.09 -5.06 0.73
CA VAL A 253 6.30 -5.08 -0.72
C VAL A 253 5.61 -3.91 -1.41
N ASP A 254 4.55 -3.36 -0.81
CA ASP A 254 3.79 -2.23 -1.33
C ASP A 254 3.32 -2.44 -2.78
N ALA A 255 2.86 -3.65 -3.06
CA ALA A 255 2.33 -4.04 -4.37
C ALA A 255 0.83 -3.77 -4.40
N LYS A 256 0.43 -2.67 -5.04
CA LYS A 256 -0.99 -2.26 -5.16
C LYS A 256 -1.88 -3.25 -5.93
N GLU A 257 -1.30 -4.26 -6.59
CA GLU A 257 -2.03 -5.35 -7.23
C GLU A 257 -2.58 -6.39 -6.23
N THR A 258 -2.17 -6.33 -4.96
CA THR A 258 -2.59 -7.25 -3.89
C THR A 258 -3.97 -6.95 -3.31
N VAL A 259 -4.88 -6.45 -4.16
CA VAL A 259 -6.28 -6.14 -3.83
C VAL A 259 -7.15 -7.38 -3.64
N VAL A 260 -8.39 -7.16 -3.20
CA VAL A 260 -9.45 -8.19 -3.13
C VAL A 260 -9.55 -8.99 -4.42
N GLY A 261 -9.54 -10.32 -4.29
CA GLY A 261 -9.55 -11.28 -5.39
C GLY A 261 -8.16 -11.74 -5.86
N THR A 262 -7.08 -11.07 -5.44
CA THR A 262 -5.71 -11.52 -5.71
C THR A 262 -5.33 -12.67 -4.76
N THR A 263 -4.57 -13.64 -5.28
CA THR A 263 -4.00 -14.74 -4.48
C THR A 263 -2.50 -14.57 -4.35
N LEU A 264 -2.02 -14.43 -3.11
CA LEU A 264 -0.62 -14.29 -2.75
C LEU A 264 -0.01 -15.66 -2.50
N LEU A 265 1.20 -15.90 -2.98
CA LEU A 265 1.91 -17.17 -2.87
C LEU A 265 3.18 -16.96 -2.06
N PHE A 266 3.31 -17.65 -0.93
CA PHE A 266 4.46 -17.55 -0.04
C PHE A 266 5.15 -18.91 0.14
N PRO A 267 6.50 -18.97 0.06
CA PRO A 267 7.24 -20.14 0.51
C PRO A 267 7.21 -20.24 2.04
N CYS A 268 6.96 -21.43 2.59
CA CYS A 268 6.97 -21.65 4.03
C CYS A 268 8.38 -21.98 4.51
N PHE A 269 8.95 -21.11 5.33
CA PHE A 269 10.27 -21.29 5.95
C PHE A 269 10.19 -22.04 7.27
N ILE A 270 9.05 -21.98 7.96
CA ILE A 270 8.77 -22.73 9.18
C ILE A 270 7.49 -23.54 9.01
N ASP A 271 7.28 -24.52 9.89
CA ASP A 271 5.99 -25.22 9.97
C ASP A 271 4.87 -24.24 10.36
N GLY A 272 3.75 -24.33 9.65
CA GLY A 272 2.63 -23.38 9.73
C GLY A 272 2.87 -22.03 9.05
N CYS A 273 4.06 -21.78 8.48
CA CYS A 273 4.50 -20.58 7.76
C CYS A 273 4.54 -19.27 8.57
N GLY A 274 3.64 -19.06 9.54
CA GLY A 274 3.58 -17.85 10.36
C GLY A 274 3.17 -16.63 9.55
N LEU A 275 1.97 -16.65 8.96
CA LEU A 275 1.44 -15.57 8.13
C LEU A 275 1.11 -14.33 8.98
N PHE A 276 1.47 -13.15 8.53
CA PHE A 276 1.12 -11.88 9.18
C PHE A 276 0.76 -10.83 8.13
N ALA A 277 0.04 -9.79 8.56
CA ALA A 277 -0.21 -8.62 7.73
C ALA A 277 -0.42 -7.36 8.60
N GLY A 278 -0.25 -6.20 7.99
CA GLY A 278 -0.50 -4.89 8.58
C GLY A 278 -0.40 -3.83 7.49
N ASP A 279 -0.30 -2.57 7.89
CA ASP A 279 0.06 -1.48 6.97
C ASP A 279 -0.86 -1.45 5.74
N VAL A 280 -2.16 -1.34 6.00
CA VAL A 280 -3.17 -1.44 4.94
C VAL A 280 -3.36 -0.06 4.33
N HIS A 281 -3.32 0.00 3.02
CA HIS A 281 -3.45 1.24 2.27
C HIS A 281 -4.82 1.31 1.62
N PHE A 282 -5.49 2.45 1.70
CA PHE A 282 -6.76 2.67 1.00
C PHE A 282 -6.55 2.78 -0.51
N ALA A 283 -5.49 3.48 -0.90
CA ALA A 283 -5.00 3.64 -2.25
C ALA A 283 -3.53 4.08 -2.24
N MET A 284 -2.79 3.71 -3.27
CA MET A 284 -1.39 4.07 -3.47
C MET A 284 -1.09 4.20 -4.97
N GLY A 285 -0.28 5.18 -5.33
CA GLY A 285 0.34 5.29 -6.64
C GLY A 285 1.57 4.39 -6.75
N GLY A 286 1.89 3.95 -7.96
CA GLY A 286 3.08 3.13 -8.22
C GLY A 286 4.37 3.80 -7.74
N GLY A 287 5.04 3.15 -6.78
CA GLY A 287 6.32 3.56 -6.21
C GLY A 287 6.25 4.29 -4.86
N GLU A 288 5.05 4.57 -4.33
CA GLU A 288 4.84 5.13 -2.99
C GLU A 288 5.77 6.33 -2.67
N VAL A 289 5.79 7.31 -3.57
CA VAL A 289 6.94 8.21 -3.63
C VAL A 289 7.11 9.09 -2.40
N ALA A 290 6.05 9.40 -1.64
CA ALA A 290 6.15 10.13 -0.36
C ALA A 290 6.71 9.27 0.79
N GLY A 291 6.85 7.95 0.57
CA GLY A 291 7.11 6.95 1.58
C GLY A 291 5.85 6.50 2.33
N THR A 292 4.70 7.13 2.06
CA THR A 292 3.40 6.72 2.60
C THR A 292 2.34 6.75 1.50
N ALA A 293 1.33 5.91 1.68
CA ALA A 293 0.12 5.83 0.88
C ALA A 293 -1.03 6.65 1.52
N ILE A 294 -2.27 6.29 1.25
CA ILE A 294 -3.39 6.63 2.15
C ILE A 294 -3.42 5.55 3.24
N GLU A 295 -2.66 5.79 4.31
CA GLU A 295 -2.48 4.89 5.45
C GLU A 295 -3.77 4.77 6.27
N MET A 296 -4.13 3.55 6.67
CA MET A 296 -5.31 3.30 7.51
C MET A 296 -5.21 2.03 8.34
N GLY A 297 -6.01 1.96 9.41
CA GLY A 297 -6.42 0.68 9.98
C GLY A 297 -7.46 -0.02 9.10
N ALA A 298 -7.60 -1.34 9.24
CA ALA A 298 -8.58 -2.11 8.46
C ALA A 298 -8.97 -3.44 9.12
N ARG A 299 -10.08 -4.01 8.64
CA ARG A 299 -10.39 -5.45 8.75
C ARG A 299 -10.08 -6.14 7.43
N VAL A 300 -9.13 -7.07 7.44
CA VAL A 300 -8.74 -7.83 6.26
C VAL A 300 -9.20 -9.28 6.40
N THR A 301 -10.05 -9.74 5.48
CA THR A 301 -10.49 -11.14 5.43
C THR A 301 -9.64 -11.91 4.42
N LEU A 302 -9.05 -13.01 4.87
CA LEU A 302 -8.15 -13.87 4.09
C LEU A 302 -8.62 -15.32 4.12
N GLN A 303 -8.17 -16.09 3.13
CA GLN A 303 -8.28 -17.55 3.13
C GLN A 303 -6.95 -18.15 2.66
N ALA A 304 -6.41 -19.11 3.40
CA ALA A 304 -5.14 -19.76 3.06
C ALA A 304 -5.33 -21.22 2.64
N LYS A 305 -4.55 -21.70 1.68
CA LYS A 305 -4.44 -23.11 1.28
C LYS A 305 -2.98 -23.54 1.28
N VAL A 306 -2.71 -24.81 1.58
CA VAL A 306 -1.36 -25.38 1.51
C VAL A 306 -1.11 -25.95 0.12
N LEU A 307 0.08 -25.69 -0.42
CA LEU A 307 0.62 -26.20 -1.67
C LEU A 307 1.85 -27.07 -1.35
N PRO A 308 1.70 -28.40 -1.23
CA PRO A 308 2.79 -29.28 -0.86
C PRO A 308 4.00 -29.18 -1.78
N GLY A 309 5.19 -29.00 -1.22
CA GLY A 309 6.46 -28.83 -1.97
C GLY A 309 6.53 -27.55 -2.82
N GLY A 310 5.59 -26.62 -2.66
CA GLY A 310 5.45 -25.43 -3.48
C GLY A 310 6.58 -24.42 -3.34
N ALA A 311 7.31 -24.40 -2.22
CA ALA A 311 8.39 -23.42 -1.99
C ALA A 311 9.48 -23.48 -3.07
N SER A 312 9.74 -24.66 -3.64
CA SER A 312 10.74 -24.86 -4.69
C SER A 312 10.51 -24.02 -5.96
N ARG A 313 9.31 -23.46 -6.12
CA ARG A 313 8.91 -22.62 -7.27
C ARG A 313 8.87 -21.13 -6.94
N LEU A 314 9.12 -20.75 -5.69
CA LEU A 314 8.96 -19.39 -5.19
C LEU A 314 10.31 -18.88 -4.68
N SER A 315 10.86 -17.87 -5.36
CA SER A 315 12.06 -17.17 -4.88
C SER A 315 11.74 -16.05 -3.89
N THR A 316 10.52 -15.52 -3.97
CA THR A 316 9.96 -14.43 -3.18
C THR A 316 8.45 -14.64 -3.03
N MET A 317 7.73 -13.68 -2.43
CA MET A 317 6.28 -13.58 -2.64
C MET A 317 5.97 -13.48 -4.14
N HIS A 318 5.08 -14.32 -4.64
CA HIS A 318 4.43 -14.15 -5.95
C HIS A 318 2.95 -13.83 -5.73
N PHE A 319 2.25 -13.34 -6.77
CA PHE A 319 0.82 -13.13 -6.69
C PHE A 319 0.15 -13.38 -8.05
N GLU A 320 -1.07 -13.91 -8.00
CA GLU A 320 -1.90 -14.20 -9.16
C GLU A 320 -3.18 -13.36 -9.09
N GLY A 321 -3.38 -12.53 -10.12
CA GLY A 321 -4.55 -11.68 -10.28
C GLY A 321 -5.42 -12.10 -11.47
N GLY A 322 -6.56 -11.45 -11.61
CA GLY A 322 -7.53 -11.68 -12.69
C GLY A 322 -8.13 -10.37 -13.20
N ALA A 323 -9.41 -10.42 -13.58
CA ALA A 323 -10.10 -9.27 -14.16
C ALA A 323 -10.24 -8.07 -13.21
N GLN A 324 -10.10 -8.26 -11.89
CA GLN A 324 -10.13 -7.19 -10.90
C GLN A 324 -9.05 -6.14 -11.13
N LEU A 325 -7.89 -6.51 -11.70
CA LEU A 325 -6.81 -5.55 -11.95
C LEU A 325 -7.22 -4.43 -12.93
N LYS A 326 -8.29 -4.65 -13.72
CA LYS A 326 -8.85 -3.60 -14.58
C LYS A 326 -9.40 -2.42 -13.79
N SER A 327 -9.82 -2.60 -12.53
CA SER A 327 -10.30 -1.49 -11.70
C SER A 327 -9.18 -0.58 -11.19
N LEU A 328 -7.93 -1.06 -11.20
CA LEU A 328 -6.76 -0.26 -10.85
C LEU A 328 -6.38 0.72 -11.97
N ALA A 329 -6.77 0.42 -13.21
CA ALA A 329 -6.46 1.28 -14.34
C ALA A 329 -7.38 2.51 -14.37
N PRO A 330 -6.84 3.71 -14.60
CA PRO A 330 -7.64 4.91 -14.70
C PRO A 330 -8.52 4.91 -15.95
N SER A 331 -9.70 5.53 -15.88
CA SER A 331 -10.57 5.72 -17.05
C SER A 331 -10.00 6.78 -18.00
N SER A 332 -9.28 7.75 -17.46
CA SER A 332 -8.51 8.75 -18.20
C SER A 332 -7.19 9.05 -17.50
N PHE A 333 -6.12 9.25 -18.26
CA PHE A 333 -4.81 9.55 -17.70
C PHE A 333 -4.09 10.71 -18.39
N TYR A 334 -3.12 11.27 -17.69
CA TYR A 334 -2.07 12.12 -18.25
C TYR A 334 -0.72 11.55 -17.83
N ALA A 335 0.25 11.49 -18.74
CA ALA A 335 1.54 10.86 -18.46
C ALA A 335 2.71 11.79 -18.78
N ILE A 336 3.74 11.75 -17.94
CA ILE A 336 5.02 12.43 -18.17
C ILE A 336 6.15 11.41 -18.15
N THR A 337 7.04 11.48 -19.13
CA THR A 337 8.27 10.68 -19.18
C THR A 337 9.38 11.32 -18.36
N GLY A 338 10.12 10.51 -17.60
CA GLY A 338 11.38 10.89 -16.97
C GLY A 338 12.57 10.28 -17.70
N LEU A 339 13.68 11.01 -17.70
CA LEU A 339 14.98 10.60 -18.26
C LEU A 339 16.05 10.65 -17.17
N PRO A 340 17.12 9.85 -17.24
CA PRO A 340 18.16 9.80 -16.22
C PRO A 340 19.17 10.95 -16.33
N LEU A 341 18.67 12.18 -16.34
CA LEU A 341 19.45 13.41 -16.42
C LEU A 341 19.46 14.13 -15.06
N LYS A 342 20.60 14.68 -14.65
CA LYS A 342 20.76 15.47 -13.43
C LYS A 342 21.52 16.74 -13.73
N SER A 343 21.45 17.73 -12.84
CA SER A 343 22.31 18.90 -12.99
C SER A 343 23.78 18.51 -12.79
N VAL A 344 24.70 19.15 -13.53
CA VAL A 344 26.14 18.96 -13.30
C VAL A 344 26.49 19.40 -11.88
N GLY A 345 27.24 18.56 -11.15
CA GLY A 345 27.58 18.77 -9.74
C GLY A 345 26.55 18.26 -8.74
N GLU A 346 25.30 18.06 -9.14
CA GLU A 346 24.26 17.45 -8.29
C GLU A 346 24.59 15.97 -8.03
N LEU A 347 24.39 15.52 -6.80
CA LEU A 347 24.54 14.12 -6.41
C LEU A 347 23.21 13.61 -5.85
N PRO A 348 22.50 12.73 -6.59
CA PRO A 348 21.30 12.12 -6.07
C PRO A 348 21.60 11.40 -4.75
N VAL A 349 20.73 11.59 -3.75
CA VAL A 349 20.94 11.07 -2.40
C VAL A 349 21.18 9.56 -2.37
N PHE A 350 20.56 8.81 -3.29
CA PHE A 350 20.70 7.35 -3.42
C PHE A 350 22.01 6.89 -4.06
N SER A 351 22.79 7.78 -4.67
CA SER A 351 24.06 7.45 -5.33
C SER A 351 25.28 7.85 -4.52
N THR A 352 25.09 8.44 -3.34
CA THR A 352 26.17 8.97 -2.49
C THR A 352 27.17 7.89 -2.04
N TYR A 353 26.70 6.69 -1.70
CA TYR A 353 27.54 5.58 -1.26
C TYR A 353 28.25 4.83 -2.40
N LEU A 354 27.82 5.02 -3.66
CA LEU A 354 28.34 4.30 -4.85
C LEU A 354 29.54 5.00 -5.54
N GLY A 355 30.24 5.90 -4.84
CA GLY A 355 31.37 6.63 -5.41
C GLY A 355 30.95 7.89 -6.18
N GLY A 356 30.08 8.71 -5.54
CA GLY A 356 29.51 9.95 -6.07
C GLY A 356 30.49 10.87 -6.83
N GLN A 357 31.78 10.89 -6.47
CA GLN A 357 32.81 11.68 -7.17
C GLN A 357 32.89 11.40 -8.68
N LYS A 358 32.62 10.16 -9.13
CA LYS A 358 32.65 9.82 -10.56
C LYS A 358 31.45 10.35 -11.33
N ILE A 359 30.28 10.42 -10.70
CA ILE A 359 29.03 10.85 -11.33
C ILE A 359 28.76 12.34 -11.17
N ALA A 360 29.38 13.00 -10.16
CA ALA A 360 29.24 14.43 -9.92
C ALA A 360 29.43 15.28 -11.20
N PRO A 361 30.51 15.12 -12.01
CA PRO A 361 30.74 15.95 -13.19
C PRO A 361 29.85 15.58 -14.39
N LEU A 362 29.00 14.55 -14.29
CA LEU A 362 28.15 14.09 -15.39
C LEU A 362 26.77 14.74 -15.33
N GLU A 363 26.15 14.94 -16.50
CA GLU A 363 24.75 15.32 -16.61
C GLU A 363 23.84 14.10 -16.84
N ASN A 364 24.36 13.07 -17.50
CA ASN A 364 23.60 11.86 -17.85
C ASN A 364 24.19 10.63 -17.14
N LEU A 365 23.33 9.82 -16.52
CA LEU A 365 23.71 8.56 -15.89
C LEU A 365 23.15 7.37 -16.69
N SER A 366 24.06 6.53 -17.19
CA SER A 366 23.68 5.36 -18.00
C SER A 366 22.82 4.40 -17.20
N GLU A 367 21.67 4.03 -17.76
CA GLU A 367 20.78 2.98 -17.23
C GLU A 367 20.26 3.24 -15.80
N ASP A 368 20.21 4.50 -15.36
CA ASP A 368 19.76 4.88 -14.02
C ASP A 368 18.22 5.03 -13.95
N LEU A 369 17.54 3.90 -13.69
CA LEU A 369 16.08 3.88 -13.55
C LEU A 369 15.58 4.75 -12.39
N THR A 370 16.33 4.81 -11.30
CA THR A 370 15.99 5.60 -10.10
C THR A 370 15.97 7.09 -10.43
N LEU A 371 16.97 7.60 -11.15
CA LEU A 371 17.00 8.98 -11.59
C LEU A 371 15.89 9.29 -12.60
N ALA A 372 15.63 8.38 -13.55
CA ALA A 372 14.52 8.54 -14.49
C ALA A 372 13.15 8.63 -13.76
N ALA A 373 12.90 7.73 -12.81
CA ALA A 373 11.70 7.74 -11.97
C ALA A 373 11.56 9.02 -11.14
N ARG A 374 12.67 9.48 -10.55
CA ARG A 374 12.73 10.73 -9.79
C ARG A 374 12.32 11.93 -10.64
N ASN A 375 12.83 12.01 -11.86
CA ASN A 375 12.54 13.11 -12.76
C ASN A 375 11.11 13.08 -13.30
N ALA A 376 10.55 11.89 -13.55
CA ALA A 376 9.13 11.75 -13.89
C ALA A 376 8.24 12.27 -12.73
N THR A 377 8.60 11.92 -11.49
CA THR A 377 7.91 12.37 -10.26
C THR A 377 7.95 13.90 -10.12
N LEU A 378 9.14 14.50 -10.16
CA LEU A 378 9.33 15.95 -10.03
C LEU A 378 8.57 16.71 -11.13
N SER A 379 8.61 16.20 -12.37
CA SER A 379 7.90 16.82 -13.49
C SER A 379 6.38 16.73 -13.33
N MET A 380 5.85 15.65 -12.75
CA MET A 380 4.43 15.53 -12.44
C MET A 380 3.99 16.49 -11.34
N ILE A 381 4.81 16.65 -10.30
CA ILE A 381 4.58 17.67 -9.26
C ILE A 381 4.49 19.06 -9.89
N ASP A 382 5.46 19.44 -10.71
CA ASP A 382 5.48 20.75 -11.37
C ASP A 382 4.27 20.95 -12.30
N PHE A 383 3.83 19.90 -13.00
CA PHE A 383 2.63 19.93 -13.84
C PHE A 383 1.37 20.18 -13.00
N LEU A 384 1.20 19.45 -11.89
CA LEU A 384 0.06 19.60 -10.99
C LEU A 384 0.01 20.99 -10.37
N VAL A 385 1.15 21.53 -9.91
CA VAL A 385 1.24 22.90 -9.40
C VAL A 385 0.81 23.90 -10.47
N LYS A 386 1.33 23.80 -11.69
CA LYS A 386 1.06 24.77 -12.78
C LYS A 386 -0.38 24.70 -13.32
N THR A 387 -0.97 23.51 -13.37
CA THR A 387 -2.25 23.29 -14.06
C THR A 387 -3.44 23.11 -13.14
N ARG A 388 -3.21 22.75 -11.87
CA ARG A 388 -4.25 22.51 -10.87
C ARG A 388 -4.18 23.45 -9.67
N GLY A 389 -3.12 24.26 -9.55
CA GLY A 389 -2.97 25.21 -8.46
C GLY A 389 -2.71 24.59 -7.09
N LEU A 390 -2.32 23.31 -7.05
CA LEU A 390 -1.92 22.64 -5.81
C LEU A 390 -0.62 23.26 -5.27
N THR A 391 -0.43 23.25 -3.95
CA THR A 391 0.90 23.46 -3.38
C THR A 391 1.85 22.34 -3.79
N ARG A 392 3.16 22.52 -3.58
CA ARG A 392 4.14 21.48 -3.93
C ARG A 392 3.92 20.22 -3.10
N GLU A 393 3.59 20.38 -1.81
CA GLU A 393 3.34 19.28 -0.86
C GLU A 393 2.05 18.54 -1.21
N GLN A 394 0.96 19.26 -1.49
CA GLN A 394 -0.28 18.66 -1.99
C GLN A 394 -0.06 17.89 -3.29
N ALA A 395 0.69 18.47 -4.24
CA ALA A 395 1.01 17.79 -5.48
C ALA A 395 1.85 16.53 -5.25
N TYR A 396 2.82 16.56 -4.32
CA TYR A 396 3.63 15.38 -3.99
C TYR A 396 2.81 14.29 -3.31
N VAL A 397 1.95 14.64 -2.35
CA VAL A 397 0.98 13.72 -1.74
C VAL A 397 0.09 13.09 -2.81
N LEU A 398 -0.48 13.90 -3.72
CA LEU A 398 -1.32 13.38 -4.80
C LEU A 398 -0.55 12.42 -5.72
N VAL A 399 0.73 12.68 -5.98
CA VAL A 399 1.58 11.77 -6.75
C VAL A 399 1.77 10.45 -6.01
N SER A 400 1.98 10.46 -4.69
CA SER A 400 2.14 9.24 -3.89
C SER A 400 0.91 8.34 -3.89
N VAL A 401 -0.30 8.92 -4.00
CA VAL A 401 -1.56 8.17 -3.84
C VAL A 401 -2.30 7.91 -5.16
N ALA A 402 -1.96 8.61 -6.25
CA ALA A 402 -2.74 8.58 -7.49
C ALA A 402 -1.91 8.59 -8.79
N VAL A 403 -0.58 8.53 -8.72
CA VAL A 403 0.29 8.50 -9.91
C VAL A 403 1.11 7.21 -9.94
N ASP A 404 1.09 6.53 -11.08
CA ASP A 404 1.85 5.30 -11.28
C ASP A 404 3.18 5.56 -11.99
N LEU A 405 4.29 5.21 -11.34
CA LEU A 405 5.58 5.12 -11.99
C LEU A 405 5.69 3.80 -12.75
N ASN A 406 5.58 3.87 -14.07
CA ASN A 406 5.71 2.71 -14.96
C ASN A 406 7.04 2.73 -15.70
N ILE A 407 7.75 1.60 -15.70
CA ILE A 407 8.93 1.38 -16.53
C ILE A 407 8.47 1.25 -17.98
N SER A 408 8.90 2.17 -18.86
CA SER A 408 8.54 2.12 -20.28
C SER A 408 9.53 1.29 -21.09
N GLN A 409 10.82 1.46 -20.86
CA GLN A 409 11.89 0.62 -21.43
C GLN A 409 13.17 0.66 -20.57
N VAL A 410 13.97 -0.39 -20.63
CA VAL A 410 15.24 -0.54 -19.87
C VAL A 410 16.45 -0.91 -20.74
N VAL A 411 16.38 -0.69 -22.06
CA VAL A 411 17.35 -1.26 -23.03
C VAL A 411 17.99 -0.22 -23.96
N ASP A 412 17.47 1.00 -24.03
CA ASP A 412 17.94 2.02 -24.98
C ASP A 412 19.07 2.86 -24.36
N VAL A 413 20.31 2.39 -24.48
CA VAL A 413 21.49 3.08 -23.92
C VAL A 413 21.69 4.47 -24.55
N PRO A 414 21.99 5.52 -23.75
CA PRO A 414 22.21 5.49 -22.29
C PRO A 414 20.95 5.67 -21.44
N ASN A 415 19.80 6.03 -22.04
CA ASN A 415 18.63 6.52 -21.32
C ASN A 415 17.54 5.46 -21.22
N VAL A 416 17.26 5.00 -20.01
CA VAL A 416 16.05 4.20 -19.73
C VAL A 416 14.84 5.12 -19.55
N GLY A 417 13.64 4.56 -19.70
CA GLY A 417 12.40 5.31 -19.67
C GLY A 417 11.51 4.93 -18.48
N VAL A 418 11.01 5.95 -17.78
CA VAL A 418 9.94 5.83 -16.78
C VAL A 418 8.83 6.81 -17.14
N THR A 419 7.58 6.42 -16.99
CA THR A 419 6.42 7.31 -17.12
C THR A 419 5.70 7.44 -15.79
N ALA A 420 5.46 8.67 -15.34
CA ALA A 420 4.54 8.97 -14.26
C ALA A 420 3.13 9.15 -14.85
N ILE A 421 2.20 8.23 -14.55
CA ILE A 421 0.85 8.18 -15.10
C ILE A 421 -0.15 8.64 -14.04
N LEU A 422 -0.71 9.84 -14.21
CA LEU A 422 -1.73 10.40 -13.34
C LEU A 422 -3.10 9.85 -13.65
N ASN A 423 -3.76 9.23 -12.67
CA ASN A 423 -5.17 8.93 -12.73
C ASN A 423 -5.98 10.25 -12.69
N ARG A 424 -6.67 10.60 -13.77
CA ARG A 424 -7.46 11.84 -13.83
C ARG A 424 -8.84 11.72 -13.17
N ASP A 425 -9.27 10.51 -12.81
CA ASP A 425 -10.57 10.26 -12.17
C ASP A 425 -10.62 10.80 -10.74
N VAL A 426 -9.45 11.16 -10.18
CA VAL A 426 -9.32 11.76 -8.85
C VAL A 426 -9.82 13.20 -8.79
N PHE A 427 -9.86 13.92 -9.92
CA PHE A 427 -10.40 15.27 -9.95
C PHE A 427 -11.92 15.20 -10.11
N LYS A 428 -12.66 15.75 -9.15
CA LYS A 428 -14.11 15.90 -9.24
C LYS A 428 -14.43 17.32 -9.74
N GLU A 429 -15.43 17.43 -10.61
CA GLU A 429 -15.99 18.73 -10.96
C GLU A 429 -16.61 19.35 -9.69
N GLU A 430 -16.29 20.61 -9.42
CA GLU A 430 -16.89 21.38 -8.32
C GLU A 430 -18.33 21.78 -8.61
#